data_AF-A0A8D8JJ61-F1
#
_entry.id   AF-A0A8D8JJ61-F1
#
_cell.length_a   1.000
_cell.length_b   1.000
_cell.length_c   1.000
_cell.angle_alpha   90.00
_cell.angle_beta   90.00
_cell.angle_gamma   90.00
#
_symmetry.space_group_name_H-M   'P 1'
#
loop_
_entity.id
_entity.type
_entity.pdbx_description
1 polymer ?
#
loop_
_entity_poly.entity_id
_entity_poly.type
_entity_poly.pdbx_seq_one_letter_code
_entity_poly.pdbx_strand_id
1 'polypeptide(L)'
;MHGVGFVVIGDQKNRVIKWKVVNDRICVLRIKGFFNYSLINIYAPTNDKPDDDKDAFYERLDKTYGECPRHDVKIVIGDANAQVGREAFFHPVIGKESLHPRTNDNGLRLVNFAAARGMAICSTFFARMNIRKHTWRHPN
;
A
#
# COMPACT_ATOMS: atom_id res chain seq x y z
N MET A 1 16.01 10.73 -7.75
CA MET A 1 16.32 9.29 -7.58
C MET A 1 15.30 8.74 -6.60
N HIS A 2 14.46 7.81 -7.02
CA HIS A 2 13.51 7.11 -6.14
C HIS A 2 14.07 5.73 -5.80
N GLY A 3 13.61 5.14 -4.70
CA GLY A 3 14.05 3.82 -4.30
C GLY A 3 13.13 3.20 -3.28
N VAL A 4 12.86 1.92 -3.45
CA VAL A 4 12.13 1.08 -2.50
C VAL A 4 13.00 -0.11 -2.12
N GLY A 5 12.86 -0.56 -0.88
CA GLY A 5 13.66 -1.66 -0.36
C GLY A 5 13.05 -2.31 0.88
N PHE A 6 13.67 -3.40 1.30
CA PHE A 6 13.35 -4.09 2.54
C PHE A 6 14.63 -4.26 3.35
N VAL A 7 14.54 -4.03 4.65
CA VAL A 7 15.58 -4.42 5.60
C VAL A 7 15.06 -5.64 6.36
N VAL A 8 15.82 -6.73 6.30
CA VAL A 8 15.48 -7.98 6.98
C VAL A 8 16.49 -8.22 8.09
N ILE A 9 16.00 -8.33 9.32
CA ILE A 9 16.81 -8.69 10.49
C ILE A 9 17.42 -10.08 10.32
N GLY A 10 18.66 -10.25 10.80
CA GLY A 10 19.51 -11.39 10.44
C GLY A 10 18.92 -12.76 10.78
N ASP A 11 18.17 -12.84 11.88
CA ASP A 11 17.45 -14.03 12.33
C ASP A 11 16.31 -14.46 11.37
N GLN A 12 15.74 -13.51 10.63
CA GLN A 12 14.67 -13.76 9.64
C GLN A 12 15.21 -14.02 8.22
N LYS A 13 16.52 -13.91 7.99
CA LYS A 13 17.13 -14.10 6.66
C LYS A 13 16.75 -15.43 6.02
N ASN A 14 16.75 -16.51 6.81
CA ASN A 14 16.44 -17.86 6.33
C ASN A 14 14.95 -18.05 5.96
N ARG A 15 14.09 -17.09 6.31
CA ARG A 15 12.67 -17.10 5.91
C ARG A 15 12.43 -16.39 4.59
N VAL A 16 13.40 -15.66 4.06
CA VAL A 16 13.25 -15.01 2.76
C VAL A 16 13.26 -16.07 1.67
N ILE A 17 12.13 -16.20 0.95
CA ILE A 17 11.98 -17.13 -0.18
C ILE A 17 12.47 -16.46 -1.45
N LYS A 18 12.06 -15.21 -1.68
CA LYS A 18 12.37 -14.47 -2.91
C LYS A 18 12.25 -12.97 -2.66
N TRP A 19 13.07 -12.19 -3.34
CA TRP A 19 12.87 -10.75 -3.48
C TRP A 19 12.91 -10.37 -4.97
N LYS A 20 12.18 -9.32 -5.35
CA LYS A 20 12.10 -8.81 -6.73
C LYS A 20 11.94 -7.30 -6.70
N VAL A 21 12.78 -6.58 -7.45
CA VAL A 21 12.51 -5.18 -7.81
C VAL A 21 11.66 -5.17 -9.07
N VAL A 22 10.54 -4.46 -9.05
CA VAL A 22 9.69 -4.26 -10.24
C VAL A 22 10.13 -3.00 -10.97
N ASN A 23 10.30 -1.90 -10.23
CA ASN A 23 10.88 -0.63 -10.68
C ASN A 23 11.37 0.16 -9.45
N ASP A 24 11.67 1.45 -9.63
CA ASP A 24 12.10 2.38 -8.58
C ASP A 24 11.04 2.68 -7.52
N ARG A 25 9.78 2.26 -7.73
CA ARG A 25 8.61 2.54 -6.88
C ARG A 25 7.93 1.30 -6.31
N ILE A 26 8.22 0.10 -6.82
CA ILE A 26 7.58 -1.14 -6.38
C ILE A 26 8.64 -2.24 -6.26
N CYS A 27 8.68 -2.87 -5.09
CA CYS A 27 9.45 -4.11 -4.88
C CYS A 27 8.64 -5.10 -4.04
N VAL A 28 8.98 -6.39 -4.19
CA VAL A 28 8.26 -7.49 -3.56
C VAL A 28 9.24 -8.34 -2.76
N LEU A 29 8.86 -8.65 -1.52
CA LEU A 29 9.55 -9.60 -0.67
C LEU A 29 8.58 -10.74 -0.33
N ARG A 30 8.97 -11.96 -0.66
CA ARG A 30 8.25 -13.18 -0.30
C ARG A 30 8.94 -13.84 0.88
N ILE A 31 8.22 -14.05 1.96
CA ILE A 31 8.74 -14.69 3.19
C ILE A 31 7.91 -15.92 3.57
N LYS A 32 8.60 -16.89 4.17
CA LYS A 32 8.01 -18.10 4.74
C LYS A 32 7.47 -17.81 6.14
N GLY A 33 6.26 -18.28 6.43
CA GLY A 33 5.66 -18.25 7.75
C GLY A 33 4.68 -19.42 7.93
N PHE A 34 3.67 -19.26 8.79
CA PHE A 34 2.57 -20.22 8.89
C PHE A 34 1.83 -20.34 7.55
N PHE A 35 1.56 -19.19 6.92
CA PHE A 35 1.36 -19.08 5.48
C PHE A 35 2.59 -18.41 4.85
N ASN A 36 2.74 -18.53 3.54
CA ASN A 36 3.70 -17.68 2.82
C ASN A 36 3.11 -16.27 2.70
N TYR A 37 3.95 -15.25 2.85
CA TYR A 37 3.55 -13.86 2.73
C TYR A 37 4.24 -13.22 1.54
N SER A 38 3.48 -12.49 0.73
CA SER A 38 3.99 -11.63 -0.33
C SER A 38 3.79 -10.18 0.09
N LEU A 39 4.89 -9.55 0.50
CA LEU A 39 4.93 -8.13 0.89
C LEU A 39 5.27 -7.31 -0.35
N ILE A 40 4.39 -6.40 -0.74
CA ILE A 40 4.58 -5.49 -1.87
C ILE A 40 4.82 -4.11 -1.27
N ASN A 41 6.08 -3.63 -1.31
CA ASN A 41 6.43 -2.29 -0.87
C ASN A 41 6.27 -1.30 -2.01
N ILE A 42 5.54 -0.23 -1.77
CA ILE A 42 5.19 0.78 -2.77
C ILE A 42 5.64 2.19 -2.38
N TYR A 43 5.93 2.98 -3.39
CA TYR A 43 6.09 4.43 -3.31
C TYR A 43 5.33 5.09 -4.47
N ALA A 44 4.06 5.40 -4.25
CA ALA A 44 3.19 5.95 -5.29
C ALA A 44 3.64 7.36 -5.73
N PRO A 45 3.31 7.82 -6.95
CA PRO A 45 3.47 9.22 -7.33
C PRO A 45 2.71 10.15 -6.37
N THR A 46 3.22 11.36 -6.17
CA THR A 46 2.53 12.38 -5.37
C THR A 46 1.24 12.84 -6.07
N ASN A 47 0.30 13.39 -5.31
CA ASN A 47 -1.05 13.70 -5.83
C ASN A 47 -1.05 14.79 -6.93
N ASP A 48 0.00 15.60 -7.01
CA ASP A 48 0.25 16.65 -8.01
C ASP A 48 0.84 16.12 -9.33
N LYS A 49 1.20 14.83 -9.39
CA LYS A 49 1.68 14.23 -10.63
C LYS A 49 0.56 14.04 -11.66
N PRO A 50 0.90 14.02 -12.96
CA PRO A 50 -0.07 13.74 -14.02
C PRO A 50 -0.87 12.46 -13.76
N ASP A 51 -2.12 12.43 -14.23
CA ASP A 51 -2.98 11.26 -14.08
C ASP A 51 -2.37 10.02 -14.75
N ASP A 52 -1.79 10.17 -15.94
CA ASP A 52 -1.10 9.09 -16.65
C ASP A 52 -0.01 8.40 -15.81
N ASP A 53 0.76 9.17 -15.02
CA ASP A 53 1.80 8.62 -14.15
C ASP A 53 1.20 7.82 -12.98
N LYS A 54 0.10 8.31 -12.41
CA LYS A 54 -0.63 7.63 -11.33
C LYS A 54 -1.33 6.38 -11.85
N ASP A 55 -2.00 6.47 -12.99
CA ASP A 55 -2.66 5.35 -13.67
C ASP A 55 -1.66 4.23 -14.00
N ALA A 56 -0.56 4.56 -14.66
CA ALA A 56 0.50 3.60 -14.98
C ALA A 56 1.09 2.93 -13.72
N PHE A 57 1.20 3.69 -12.61
CA PHE A 57 1.63 3.12 -11.34
C PHE A 57 0.62 2.11 -10.78
N TYR A 58 -0.68 2.43 -10.76
CA TYR A 58 -1.71 1.53 -10.23
C TYR A 58 -1.93 0.30 -11.12
N GLU A 59 -1.82 0.43 -12.44
CA GLU A 59 -1.79 -0.71 -13.37
C GLU A 59 -0.60 -1.64 -13.07
N ARG A 60 0.59 -1.07 -12.85
CA ARG A 60 1.78 -1.84 -12.51
C ARG A 60 1.64 -2.54 -11.15
N LEU A 61 1.05 -1.87 -10.17
CA LEU A 61 0.75 -2.44 -8.87
C LEU A 61 -0.23 -3.59 -9.01
N ASP A 62 -1.29 -3.43 -9.81
CA ASP A 62 -2.30 -4.45 -10.05
C ASP A 62 -1.72 -5.72 -10.67
N LYS A 63 -0.87 -5.54 -11.68
CA LYS A 63 -0.12 -6.65 -12.31
C LYS A 63 0.80 -7.33 -11.29
N THR A 64 1.56 -6.56 -10.51
CA THR A 64 2.48 -7.09 -9.49
C THR A 64 1.72 -7.92 -8.44
N TYR A 65 0.57 -7.43 -8.00
CA TYR A 65 -0.32 -8.17 -7.09
C TYR A 65 -0.81 -9.49 -7.71
N GLY A 66 -1.15 -9.48 -9.01
CA GLY A 66 -1.57 -10.67 -9.75
C GLY A 66 -0.46 -11.72 -9.92
N GLU A 67 0.79 -11.27 -10.10
CA GLU A 67 1.97 -12.15 -10.20
C GLU A 67 2.35 -12.82 -8.88
N CYS A 68 1.96 -12.25 -7.72
CA CYS A 68 2.18 -12.89 -6.43
C CYS A 68 1.38 -14.21 -6.34
N PRO A 69 1.96 -15.29 -5.76
CA PRO A 69 1.29 -16.58 -5.66
C PRO A 69 -0.10 -16.49 -5.02
N ARG A 70 -1.07 -17.20 -5.57
CA ARG A 70 -2.49 -17.11 -5.17
C ARG A 70 -2.73 -17.54 -3.71
N HIS A 71 -1.92 -18.47 -3.19
CA HIS A 71 -2.04 -19.00 -1.83
C HIS A 71 -1.24 -18.19 -0.80
N ASP A 72 -0.49 -17.17 -1.24
CA ASP A 72 0.22 -16.30 -0.32
C ASP A 72 -0.77 -15.28 0.29
N VAL A 73 -0.55 -14.94 1.56
CA VAL A 73 -1.14 -13.75 2.16
C VAL A 73 -0.44 -12.53 1.54
N LYS A 74 -1.19 -11.69 0.82
CA LYS A 74 -0.66 -10.53 0.12
C LYS A 74 -0.87 -9.28 0.96
N ILE A 75 0.21 -8.54 1.21
CA ILE A 75 0.18 -7.30 2.00
C ILE A 75 0.87 -6.21 1.17
N VAL A 76 0.13 -5.15 0.85
CA VAL A 76 0.68 -3.94 0.27
C VAL A 76 1.04 -2.98 1.40
N ILE A 77 2.28 -2.53 1.42
CA ILE A 77 2.84 -1.61 2.43
C ILE A 77 3.61 -0.50 1.74
N GLY A 78 3.98 0.53 2.49
CA GLY A 78 4.76 1.66 1.99
C GLY A 78 3.93 2.92 1.93
N ASP A 79 4.36 3.85 1.09
CA ASP A 79 3.77 5.18 0.99
C ASP A 79 2.96 5.31 -0.30
N ALA A 80 1.64 5.36 -0.13
CA ALA A 80 0.70 5.49 -1.23
C ALA A 80 0.46 6.96 -1.65
N ASN A 81 1.07 7.95 -0.98
CA ASN A 81 0.84 9.37 -1.21
C ASN A 81 -0.67 9.73 -1.27
N ALA A 82 -1.47 9.02 -0.46
CA ALA A 82 -2.91 8.98 -0.53
C ALA A 82 -3.54 9.49 0.77
N GLN A 83 -4.58 10.32 0.63
CA GLN A 83 -5.48 10.67 1.72
C GLN A 83 -6.77 9.89 1.51
N VAL A 84 -7.03 8.92 2.37
CA VAL A 84 -8.29 8.17 2.39
C VAL A 84 -9.19 8.81 3.43
N GLY A 85 -10.42 9.14 3.07
CA GLY A 85 -11.39 9.79 3.94
C GLY A 85 -12.16 8.81 4.83
N ARG A 86 -13.37 9.20 5.24
CA ARG A 86 -14.30 8.39 6.04
C ARG A 86 -15.65 8.20 5.35
N GLU A 87 -15.68 8.30 4.01
CA GLU A 87 -16.91 8.24 3.26
C GLU A 87 -17.59 6.86 3.40
N ALA A 88 -18.87 6.88 3.80
CA ALA A 88 -19.62 5.67 4.14
C ALA A 88 -19.69 4.64 2.99
N PHE A 89 -19.73 5.11 1.74
CA PHE A 89 -19.87 4.27 0.55
C PHE A 89 -18.59 3.48 0.21
N PHE A 90 -17.45 3.80 0.82
CA PHE A 90 -16.22 3.00 0.68
C PHE A 90 -16.12 1.84 1.69
N HIS A 91 -17.07 1.69 2.60
CA HIS A 91 -17.13 0.49 3.45
C HIS A 91 -17.55 -0.74 2.63
N PRO A 92 -16.96 -1.92 2.90
CA PRO A 92 -16.06 -2.26 4.01
C PRO A 92 -14.56 -2.15 3.69
N VAL A 93 -14.17 -1.51 2.59
CA VAL A 93 -12.75 -1.41 2.18
C VAL A 93 -11.96 -0.51 3.12
N ILE A 94 -12.61 0.54 3.63
CA ILE A 94 -12.05 1.46 4.62
C ILE A 94 -12.76 1.31 5.97
N GLY A 95 -12.08 1.77 7.02
CA GLY A 95 -12.62 1.90 8.37
C GLY A 95 -13.03 3.33 8.70
N LYS A 96 -13.64 3.50 9.88
CA LYS A 96 -14.20 4.79 10.34
C LYS A 96 -13.16 5.72 10.98
N GLU A 97 -11.93 5.23 11.16
CA GLU A 97 -10.88 5.84 11.96
C GLU A 97 -9.90 6.66 11.14
N SER A 98 -10.15 6.86 9.84
CA SER A 98 -9.31 7.76 9.08
C SER A 98 -9.31 9.17 9.66
N LEU A 99 -8.16 9.83 9.56
CA LEU A 99 -7.99 11.21 10.01
C LEU A 99 -8.67 12.21 9.07
N HIS A 100 -8.67 11.90 7.77
CA HIS A 100 -9.21 12.80 6.76
C HIS A 100 -10.72 12.61 6.65
N PRO A 101 -11.49 13.70 6.49
CA PRO A 101 -12.93 13.60 6.24
C PRO A 101 -13.23 13.16 4.80
N ARG A 102 -12.36 13.54 3.84
CA ARG A 102 -12.53 13.28 2.41
C ARG A 102 -11.31 12.60 1.83
N THR A 103 -11.56 11.78 0.83
CA THR A 103 -10.59 11.08 0.01
C THR A 103 -10.06 11.99 -1.09
N ASN A 104 -8.75 12.03 -1.30
CA ASN A 104 -8.13 12.73 -2.45
C ASN A 104 -8.01 11.80 -3.67
N ASP A 105 -7.50 12.30 -4.80
CA ASP A 105 -7.39 11.52 -6.04
C ASP A 105 -6.57 10.23 -5.86
N ASN A 106 -5.37 10.33 -5.28
CA ASN A 106 -4.55 9.16 -4.96
C ASN A 106 -5.26 8.18 -4.01
N GLY A 107 -6.03 8.70 -3.05
CA GLY A 107 -6.83 7.90 -2.14
C GLY A 107 -7.97 7.17 -2.84
N LEU A 108 -8.62 7.79 -3.81
CA LEU A 108 -9.67 7.15 -4.59
C LEU A 108 -9.10 5.98 -5.41
N ARG A 109 -7.95 6.18 -6.05
CA ARG A 109 -7.23 5.13 -6.78
C ARG A 109 -6.83 3.97 -5.86
N LEU A 110 -6.34 4.27 -4.65
CA LEU A 110 -6.02 3.26 -3.64
C LEU A 110 -7.24 2.46 -3.19
N VAL A 111 -8.36 3.13 -2.92
CA VAL A 111 -9.61 2.49 -2.51
C VAL A 111 -10.16 1.61 -3.63
N ASN A 112 -10.14 2.08 -4.89
CA ASN A 112 -10.59 1.30 -6.04
C ASN A 112 -9.74 0.04 -6.24
N PHE A 113 -8.41 0.17 -6.15
CA PHE A 113 -7.50 -0.97 -6.19
C PHE A 113 -7.80 -1.98 -5.06
N ALA A 114 -7.95 -1.49 -3.82
CA ALA A 114 -8.24 -2.34 -2.67
C ALA A 114 -9.59 -3.05 -2.81
N ALA A 115 -10.63 -2.34 -3.27
CA ALA A 115 -11.96 -2.89 -3.53
C ALA A 115 -11.90 -4.00 -4.58
N ALA A 116 -11.24 -3.76 -5.71
CA ALA A 116 -11.11 -4.71 -6.82
C ALA A 116 -10.36 -6.00 -6.42
N ARG A 117 -9.45 -5.91 -5.45
CA ARG A 117 -8.67 -7.05 -4.92
C ARG A 117 -9.24 -7.66 -3.63
N GLY A 118 -10.40 -7.20 -3.16
CA GLY A 118 -11.01 -7.68 -1.90
C GLY A 118 -10.14 -7.40 -0.66
N MET A 119 -9.39 -6.30 -0.67
CA MET A 119 -8.50 -5.87 0.40
C MET A 119 -9.18 -4.87 1.34
N ALA A 120 -8.58 -4.69 2.52
CA ALA A 120 -8.94 -3.65 3.47
C ALA A 120 -7.76 -2.69 3.70
N ILE A 121 -8.04 -1.39 3.79
CA ILE A 121 -7.03 -0.36 4.07
C ILE A 121 -6.87 -0.24 5.60
N CYS A 122 -6.03 -1.12 6.16
CA CYS A 122 -5.90 -1.31 7.61
C CYS A 122 -5.61 -0.04 8.42
N SER A 123 -4.91 0.95 7.86
CA SER A 123 -4.60 2.21 8.55
C SER A 123 -5.84 3.02 8.95
N THR A 124 -7.00 2.75 8.32
CA THR A 124 -8.26 3.44 8.56
C THR A 124 -9.19 2.74 9.57
N PHE A 125 -8.84 1.54 10.06
CA PHE A 125 -9.71 0.74 10.95
C PHE A 125 -9.44 0.95 12.44
N PHE A 126 -8.22 1.30 12.82
CA PHE A 126 -7.81 1.30 14.22
C PHE A 126 -7.89 2.70 14.84
N ALA A 127 -8.63 2.81 15.95
CA ALA A 127 -8.72 4.03 16.72
C ALA A 127 -7.35 4.40 17.31
N ARG A 128 -6.90 5.62 17.04
CA ARG A 128 -5.61 6.18 17.49
C ARG A 128 -5.79 7.68 17.76
N MET A 129 -4.95 8.25 18.61
CA MET A 129 -4.89 9.72 18.73
C MET A 129 -4.55 10.35 17.38
N ASN A 130 -5.21 11.45 17.02
CA ASN A 130 -5.04 12.10 15.71
C ASN A 130 -3.57 12.47 15.40
N ILE A 131 -2.80 12.89 16.41
CA ILE A 131 -1.36 13.16 16.26
C ILE A 131 -0.53 11.93 15.83
N ARG A 132 -1.07 10.71 16.03
CA ARG A 132 -0.44 9.42 15.66
C ARG A 132 -1.04 8.80 14.38
N LYS A 133 -1.99 9.48 13.73
CA LYS A 133 -2.63 9.02 12.48
C LYS A 133 -1.96 9.60 11.22
N HIS A 134 -1.22 10.71 11.35
CA HIS A 134 -0.41 11.25 10.26
C HIS A 134 0.90 10.48 10.09
N THR A 135 1.22 10.10 8.86
CA THR A 135 2.55 9.63 8.44
C THR A 135 3.40 10.74 7.83
N TRP A 136 2.77 11.86 7.43
CA TRP A 136 3.44 13.04 6.85
C TRP A 136 2.60 14.31 7.05
N ARG A 137 3.25 15.47 7.13
CA ARG A 137 2.64 16.81 7.18
C ARG A 137 3.37 17.71 6.18
N HIS A 138 2.61 18.41 5.34
CA HIS A 138 3.19 19.37 4.40
C HIS A 138 3.97 20.43 5.20
N PRO A 139 5.22 20.77 4.83
CA PRO A 139 5.87 21.96 5.36
C PRO A 139 5.01 23.16 4.95
N ASN A 140 4.79 24.07 5.91
CA ASN A 140 4.06 25.32 5.69
C ASN A 140 4.61 26.10 4.49
#